data_AF-A0A0B4FLS4-F1
#
_entry.id   AF-A0A0B4FLS4-F1
#
_cell.length_a   1.000
_cell.length_b   1.000
_cell.length_c   1.000
_cell.angle_alpha   90.00
_cell.angle_beta   90.00
_cell.angle_gamma   90.00
#
_symmetry.space_group_name_H-M   'P 1'
#
loop_
_entity.id
_entity.type
_entity.pdbx_description
1 polymer ?
#
loop_
_entity_poly.entity_id
_entity_poly.type
_entity_poly.pdbx_seq_one_letter_code
_entity_poly.pdbx_strand_id
1 'polypeptide(L)'
;MTENVDESLQKLGIRRITHPTKDEIRDAYHRVDTTELNDVWESYITGKQSWHPWETYSPPNLKVLRYSDIRVYHRNSVPCQCGHDLTVERLSVDYSIFEAGNYAGYDSTEHCYAFRGQRRLLDDFLDRAEVLFEKEEVKSALVGPVGISIPFSGFPSGWKFEEFAMHAETIMCLLFLASNDKDPLDFEGLAIEAETEPDSDADSDFLR
;
A
#
# COMPACT_ATOMS: atom_id res chain seq x y z
N MET A 1 -25.92 -22.67 -6.63
CA MET A 1 -24.53 -22.94 -6.23
C MET A 1 -23.93 -21.59 -5.86
N THR A 2 -23.86 -21.29 -4.57
CA THR A 2 -23.17 -20.09 -4.06
C THR A 2 -21.69 -20.39 -4.13
N GLU A 3 -20.95 -19.74 -5.04
CA GLU A 3 -19.48 -19.70 -4.93
C GLU A 3 -19.13 -19.22 -3.51
N ASN A 4 -18.17 -19.89 -2.88
CA ASN A 4 -17.68 -19.47 -1.58
C ASN A 4 -17.07 -18.07 -1.73
N VAL A 5 -17.53 -17.11 -0.93
CA VAL A 5 -17.06 -15.71 -0.99
C VAL A 5 -15.53 -15.67 -0.92
N ASP A 6 -14.91 -16.49 -0.08
CA ASP A 6 -13.45 -16.54 0.05
C ASP A 6 -12.75 -17.00 -1.25
N GLU A 7 -13.35 -17.93 -2.00
CA GLU A 7 -12.81 -18.36 -3.30
C GLU A 7 -12.93 -17.24 -4.35
N SER A 8 -14.04 -16.51 -4.36
CA SER A 8 -14.23 -15.37 -5.26
C SER A 8 -13.25 -14.23 -4.94
N LEU A 9 -12.94 -14.01 -3.66
CA LEU A 9 -11.97 -13.00 -3.22
C LEU A 9 -10.53 -13.39 -3.52
N GLN A 10 -10.17 -14.67 -3.33
CA GLN A 10 -8.87 -15.18 -3.71
C GLN A 10 -8.61 -15.06 -5.22
N LYS A 11 -9.65 -15.15 -6.07
CA LYS A 11 -9.55 -14.87 -7.50
C LYS A 11 -9.20 -13.41 -7.80
N LEU A 12 -9.60 -12.48 -6.93
CA LEU A 12 -9.28 -11.04 -7.02
C LEU A 12 -7.97 -10.68 -6.28
N GLY A 13 -7.23 -11.67 -5.79
CA GLY A 13 -6.00 -11.45 -5.02
C GLY A 13 -6.22 -10.95 -3.59
N ILE A 14 -7.47 -10.80 -3.15
CA ILE A 14 -7.82 -10.37 -1.80
C ILE A 14 -7.75 -11.58 -0.87
N ARG A 15 -7.03 -11.47 0.25
CA ARG A 15 -6.95 -12.54 1.26
C ARG A 15 -7.25 -12.00 2.65
N ARG A 16 -8.00 -12.77 3.42
CA ARG A 16 -8.17 -12.57 4.86
C ARG A 16 -7.35 -13.63 5.58
N ILE A 17 -6.49 -13.21 6.49
CA ILE A 17 -5.62 -14.10 7.25
C ILE A 17 -5.92 -13.88 8.73
N THR A 18 -6.26 -14.96 9.43
CA THR A 18 -6.54 -14.93 10.88
C THR A 18 -5.24 -15.22 11.62
N HIS A 19 -4.89 -14.40 12.61
CA HIS A 19 -3.61 -14.49 13.35
C HIS A 19 -2.38 -14.59 12.42
N PRO A 20 -2.20 -13.62 11.49
CA PRO A 20 -1.15 -13.68 10.49
C PRO A 20 0.25 -13.49 11.11
N THR A 21 1.23 -14.17 10.52
CA THR A 21 2.65 -13.84 10.64
C THR A 21 3.05 -12.78 9.61
N LYS A 22 4.22 -12.14 9.81
CA LYS A 22 4.80 -11.22 8.81
C LYS A 22 4.97 -11.89 7.44
N ASP A 23 5.46 -13.13 7.43
CA ASP A 23 5.74 -13.87 6.20
C ASP A 23 4.45 -14.26 5.45
N GLU A 24 3.40 -14.66 6.16
CA GLU A 24 2.09 -14.92 5.53
C GLU A 24 1.50 -13.67 4.87
N ILE A 25 1.73 -12.48 5.43
CA ILE A 25 1.32 -11.21 4.81
C ILE A 25 2.14 -10.94 3.55
N ARG A 26 3.46 -11.16 3.58
CA ARG A 26 4.35 -10.98 2.41
C ARG A 26 3.94 -11.89 1.25
N ASP A 27 3.66 -13.16 1.55
CA ASP A 27 3.33 -14.17 0.55
C ASP A 27 1.94 -13.99 -0.07
N ALA A 28 1.07 -13.22 0.59
CA ALA A 28 -0.29 -13.03 0.13
C ALA A 28 -0.41 -12.30 -1.22
N TYR A 29 0.54 -11.42 -1.54
CA TYR A 29 0.52 -10.60 -2.75
C TYR A 29 1.08 -11.29 -4.00
N HIS A 30 1.81 -12.41 -3.87
CA HIS A 30 2.62 -13.02 -4.94
C HIS A 30 1.86 -13.41 -6.23
N ARG A 31 0.55 -13.69 -6.18
CA ARG A 31 -0.22 -14.18 -7.34
C ARG A 31 -0.62 -13.08 -8.33
N VAL A 32 -0.73 -11.84 -7.87
CA VAL A 32 -1.26 -10.73 -8.67
C VAL A 32 -0.16 -10.14 -9.56
N ASP A 33 1.06 -10.23 -9.08
CA ASP A 33 2.27 -9.67 -9.68
C ASP A 33 2.52 -10.15 -11.12
N THR A 34 2.19 -11.40 -11.49
CA THR A 34 2.57 -11.94 -12.81
C THR A 34 1.56 -11.65 -13.93
N THR A 35 0.25 -11.78 -13.67
CA THR A 35 -0.78 -11.59 -14.72
C THR A 35 -0.93 -10.12 -15.07
N GLU A 36 -1.05 -9.25 -14.07
CA GLU A 36 -1.15 -7.81 -14.32
C GLU A 36 0.12 -7.28 -14.99
N LEU A 37 1.30 -7.82 -14.64
CA LEU A 37 2.56 -7.36 -15.22
C LEU A 37 2.62 -7.68 -16.71
N ASN A 38 2.07 -8.83 -17.13
CA ASN A 38 1.93 -9.17 -18.54
C ASN A 38 0.95 -8.22 -19.26
N ASP A 39 -0.20 -7.90 -18.65
CA ASP A 39 -1.18 -6.98 -19.27
C ASP A 39 -0.61 -5.56 -19.45
N VAL A 40 0.15 -5.08 -18.46
CA VAL A 40 0.80 -3.77 -18.51
C VAL A 40 1.98 -3.80 -19.51
N TRP A 41 2.72 -4.91 -19.58
CA TRP A 41 3.75 -5.13 -20.61
C TRP A 41 3.18 -5.08 -22.03
N GLU A 42 2.07 -5.75 -22.29
CA GLU A 42 1.38 -5.71 -23.59
C GLU A 42 0.95 -4.28 -23.96
N SER A 43 0.48 -3.51 -22.98
CA SER A 43 0.16 -2.09 -23.16
C SER A 43 1.40 -1.24 -23.48
N TYR A 44 2.54 -1.55 -22.85
CA TYR A 44 3.83 -0.90 -23.10
C TYR A 44 4.35 -1.18 -24.51
N ILE A 45 4.45 -2.44 -24.95
CA ILE A 45 4.97 -2.79 -26.28
C ILE A 45 4.06 -2.33 -27.42
N THR A 46 2.77 -2.13 -27.15
CA THR A 46 1.81 -1.56 -28.11
C THR A 46 1.80 -0.03 -28.12
N GLY A 47 2.68 0.62 -27.34
CA GLY A 47 2.87 2.07 -27.35
C GLY A 47 1.76 2.86 -26.67
N LYS A 48 0.89 2.20 -25.89
CA LYS A 48 -0.22 2.88 -25.20
C LYS A 48 0.22 3.62 -23.93
N GLN A 49 1.41 3.32 -23.41
CA GLN A 49 1.95 3.88 -22.16
C GLN A 49 3.16 4.81 -22.35
N SER A 50 3.50 5.17 -23.59
CA SER A 50 4.72 5.90 -23.95
C SER A 50 4.51 7.42 -23.90
N TRP A 51 4.71 8.06 -22.73
CA TRP A 51 4.64 9.53 -22.62
C TRP A 51 5.75 10.08 -21.72
N HIS A 52 6.72 10.78 -22.31
CA HIS A 52 7.82 11.57 -21.70
C HIS A 52 8.99 10.82 -21.01
N PRO A 53 10.25 11.30 -21.15
CA PRO A 53 11.43 10.68 -20.53
C PRO A 53 11.57 10.92 -19.01
N TRP A 54 12.18 9.95 -18.34
CA TRP A 54 12.51 9.86 -16.91
C TRP A 54 13.64 10.79 -16.44
N GLU A 55 13.39 12.09 -16.26
CA GLU A 55 14.39 12.97 -15.61
C GLU A 55 14.22 13.09 -14.08
N THR A 56 13.16 12.52 -13.47
CA THR A 56 12.84 12.75 -12.05
C THR A 56 12.36 11.50 -11.29
N TYR A 57 13.09 10.37 -11.35
CA TYR A 57 12.83 9.29 -10.39
C TYR A 57 13.42 9.63 -9.03
N SER A 58 12.55 9.77 -8.02
CA SER A 58 12.94 9.75 -6.62
C SER A 58 12.37 8.49 -5.97
N PRO A 59 13.16 7.74 -5.18
CA PRO A 59 12.62 6.65 -4.37
C PRO A 59 11.44 7.15 -3.51
N PRO A 60 10.32 6.43 -3.49
CA PRO A 60 9.17 6.80 -2.68
C PRO A 60 9.43 6.45 -1.21
N ASN A 61 8.95 7.31 -0.33
CA ASN A 61 8.97 7.11 1.11
C ASN A 61 7.57 6.71 1.61
N LEU A 62 7.52 5.91 2.67
CA LEU A 62 6.30 5.61 3.40
C LEU A 62 5.99 6.76 4.39
N LYS A 63 4.85 7.43 4.24
CA LYS A 63 4.40 8.46 5.18
C LYS A 63 3.53 7.88 6.28
N VAL A 64 3.82 8.17 7.54
CA VAL A 64 2.90 7.87 8.64
C VAL A 64 1.94 9.04 8.80
N LEU A 65 0.65 8.78 8.80
CA LEU A 65 -0.41 9.79 8.88
C LEU A 65 -1.08 9.76 10.25
N ARG A 66 -1.53 10.94 10.67
CA ARG A 66 -2.38 11.13 11.84
C ARG A 66 -3.72 10.43 11.68
N TYR A 67 -4.36 10.06 12.80
CA TYR A 67 -5.69 9.44 12.77
C TYR A 67 -6.73 10.34 12.09
N SER A 68 -6.56 11.67 12.20
CA SER A 68 -7.46 12.65 11.59
C SER A 68 -7.32 12.77 10.07
N ASP A 69 -6.24 12.22 9.50
CA ASP A 69 -5.93 12.28 8.06
C ASP A 69 -6.16 10.93 7.35
N ILE A 70 -6.59 9.90 8.09
CA ILE A 70 -6.87 8.58 7.53
C ILE A 70 -8.33 8.18 7.76
N ARG A 71 -8.93 7.57 6.75
CA ARG A 71 -10.29 7.01 6.84
C ARG A 71 -10.36 5.66 6.16
N VAL A 72 -10.75 4.63 6.92
CA VAL A 72 -11.09 3.31 6.40
C VAL A 72 -12.60 3.21 6.24
N TYR A 73 -13.05 2.72 5.08
CA TYR A 73 -14.49 2.59 4.79
C TYR A 73 -14.77 1.52 3.75
N HIS A 74 -16.04 1.09 3.69
CA HIS A 74 -16.54 0.17 2.67
C HIS A 74 -16.85 0.93 1.36
N ARG A 75 -16.26 0.50 0.24
CA ARG A 75 -16.40 1.15 -1.08
C ARG A 75 -17.80 1.01 -1.66
N ASN A 76 -18.53 -0.06 -1.35
CA ASN A 76 -19.91 -0.30 -1.74
C ASN A 76 -20.88 0.08 -0.61
N SER A 77 -22.04 0.62 -1.00
CA SER A 77 -23.06 1.16 -0.10
C SER A 77 -23.79 0.12 0.77
N VAL A 78 -23.52 -1.17 0.58
CA VAL A 78 -24.05 -2.25 1.44
C VAL A 78 -22.86 -2.88 2.15
N PRO A 79 -22.58 -2.48 3.41
CA PRO A 79 -21.53 -3.07 4.21
C PRO A 79 -21.77 -4.56 4.34
N CYS A 80 -20.88 -5.34 3.73
CA CYS A 80 -20.89 -6.78 3.89
C CYS A 80 -19.84 -7.13 4.95
N GLN A 81 -20.13 -8.04 5.88
CA GLN A 81 -19.16 -8.51 6.90
C GLN A 81 -17.96 -9.27 6.31
N CYS A 82 -17.85 -9.29 4.99
CA CYS A 82 -16.92 -10.08 4.25
C CYS A 82 -15.59 -9.37 3.94
N GLY A 83 -15.36 -8.17 4.50
CA GLY A 83 -14.05 -7.49 4.59
C GLY A 83 -13.46 -6.97 3.28
N HIS A 84 -13.79 -7.57 2.14
CA HIS A 84 -13.21 -7.29 0.83
C HIS A 84 -13.53 -5.95 0.19
N ASP A 85 -14.44 -5.20 0.79
CA ASP A 85 -14.88 -3.92 0.30
C ASP A 85 -14.21 -2.76 1.04
N LEU A 86 -13.32 -3.07 1.98
CA LEU A 86 -12.57 -2.05 2.71
C LEU A 86 -11.55 -1.37 1.80
N THR A 87 -11.56 -0.05 1.84
CA THR A 87 -10.57 0.83 1.25
C THR A 87 -10.10 1.83 2.28
N VAL A 88 -8.98 2.50 2.01
CA VAL A 88 -8.45 3.57 2.83
C VAL A 88 -8.24 4.82 2.00
N GLU A 89 -8.52 5.96 2.60
CA GLU A 89 -8.35 7.29 2.01
C GLU A 89 -7.52 8.17 2.93
N ARG A 90 -6.72 9.02 2.30
CA ARG A 90 -6.02 10.12 2.93
C ARG A 90 -6.84 11.40 2.73
N LEU A 91 -7.25 12.06 3.82
CA LEU A 91 -8.22 13.15 3.77
C LEU A 91 -7.62 14.50 3.34
N SER A 92 -6.32 14.69 3.50
CA SER A 92 -5.58 15.91 3.17
C SER A 92 -5.23 16.06 1.68
N VAL A 93 -5.52 15.07 0.85
CA VAL A 93 -5.22 15.07 -0.58
C VAL A 93 -6.48 14.72 -1.37
N ASP A 94 -6.76 15.45 -2.44
CA ASP A 94 -7.86 15.10 -3.34
C ASP A 94 -7.63 13.70 -3.92
N TYR A 95 -8.64 12.82 -3.77
CA TYR A 95 -8.49 11.41 -4.15
C TYR A 95 -8.34 11.25 -5.66
N SER A 96 -7.10 11.10 -6.11
CA SER A 96 -6.75 10.50 -7.40
C SER A 96 -6.09 9.14 -7.14
N ILE A 97 -6.51 8.12 -7.87
CA ILE A 97 -5.92 6.77 -7.80
C ILE A 97 -4.40 6.79 -8.07
N PHE A 98 -3.90 7.81 -8.75
CA PHE A 98 -2.49 8.03 -9.08
C PHE A 98 -1.74 8.89 -8.05
N GLU A 99 -2.45 9.64 -7.18
CA GLU A 99 -1.85 10.66 -6.30
C GLU A 99 -2.04 10.38 -4.80
N ALA A 100 -2.75 9.31 -4.44
CA ALA A 100 -2.96 8.94 -3.04
C ALA A 100 -1.63 8.69 -2.28
N GLY A 101 -0.55 8.34 -3.00
CA GLY A 101 0.79 8.19 -2.44
C GLY A 101 0.99 6.89 -1.64
N ASN A 102 2.11 6.84 -0.92
CA ASN A 102 2.48 5.73 -0.03
C ASN A 102 2.32 6.19 1.42
N TYR A 103 1.42 5.57 2.16
CA TYR A 103 1.14 5.95 3.53
C TYR A 103 0.66 4.79 4.40
N ALA A 104 0.80 4.97 5.70
CA ALA A 104 0.19 4.15 6.72
C ALA A 104 -0.40 5.02 7.83
N GLY A 105 -1.44 4.54 8.50
CA GLY A 105 -2.12 5.27 9.58
C GLY A 105 -2.96 4.32 10.42
N TYR A 106 -3.39 4.78 11.59
CA TYR A 106 -4.37 4.07 12.42
C TYR A 106 -5.75 4.70 12.25
N ASP A 107 -6.75 3.90 11.87
CA ASP A 107 -8.15 4.34 11.83
C ASP A 107 -8.82 4.06 13.18
N SER A 108 -9.21 5.14 13.86
CA SER A 108 -9.81 5.05 15.20
C SER A 108 -11.24 4.49 15.20
N THR A 109 -11.91 4.46 14.05
CA THR A 109 -13.31 4.01 13.92
C THR A 109 -13.37 2.51 13.70
N GLU A 110 -12.60 2.01 12.74
CA GLU A 110 -12.49 0.61 12.37
C GLU A 110 -11.45 -0.15 13.23
N HIS A 111 -10.72 0.57 14.09
CA HIS A 111 -9.71 0.01 15.00
C HIS A 111 -8.65 -0.84 14.30
N CYS A 112 -8.13 -0.35 13.18
CA CYS A 112 -7.10 -1.05 12.42
C CYS A 112 -6.01 -0.11 11.90
N TYR A 113 -4.81 -0.67 11.74
CA TYR A 113 -3.75 -0.01 10.97
C TYR A 113 -4.00 -0.27 9.50
N ALA A 114 -4.03 0.80 8.72
CA ALA A 114 -4.16 0.74 7.29
C ALA A 114 -2.85 1.16 6.62
N PHE A 115 -2.39 0.35 5.68
CA PHE A 115 -1.28 0.63 4.78
C PHE A 115 -1.81 0.70 3.35
N ARG A 116 -1.43 1.76 2.64
CA ARG A 116 -1.59 1.89 1.20
C ARG A 116 -0.26 2.32 0.61
N GLY A 117 0.35 1.48 -0.20
CA GLY A 117 1.63 1.84 -0.79
C GLY A 117 2.18 0.77 -1.70
N GLN A 118 3.32 1.08 -2.33
CA GLN A 118 4.07 0.14 -3.13
C GLN A 118 4.53 -1.04 -2.27
N ARG A 119 4.45 -2.26 -2.81
CA ARG A 119 4.84 -3.51 -2.15
C ARG A 119 6.22 -3.45 -1.51
N ARG A 120 7.20 -2.77 -2.13
CA ARG A 120 8.55 -2.61 -1.57
C ARG A 120 8.60 -1.85 -0.23
N LEU A 121 7.58 -1.05 0.07
CA LEU A 121 7.45 -0.32 1.35
C LEU A 121 6.65 -1.13 2.38
N LEU A 122 6.22 -2.34 2.02
CA LEU A 122 5.50 -3.23 2.93
C LEU A 122 6.40 -3.62 4.10
N ASP A 123 7.68 -3.91 3.85
CA ASP A 123 8.62 -4.27 4.92
C ASP A 123 8.83 -3.12 5.89
N ASP A 124 8.97 -1.87 5.42
CA ASP A 124 9.05 -0.69 6.27
C ASP A 124 7.83 -0.56 7.20
N PHE A 125 6.64 -0.90 6.70
CA PHE A 125 5.42 -0.92 7.52
C PHE A 125 5.40 -2.11 8.50
N LEU A 126 5.75 -3.31 8.04
CA LEU A 126 5.76 -4.52 8.87
C LEU A 126 6.80 -4.43 10.00
N ASP A 127 7.92 -3.75 9.77
CA ASP A 127 8.95 -3.52 10.78
C ASP A 127 8.47 -2.54 11.85
N ARG A 128 7.73 -1.48 11.48
CA ARG A 128 7.02 -0.62 12.46
C ARG A 128 5.98 -1.40 13.25
N ALA A 129 5.32 -2.37 12.63
CA ALA A 129 4.32 -3.21 13.26
C ALA A 129 4.88 -4.46 13.96
N GLU A 130 6.20 -4.64 14.00
CA GLU A 130 6.86 -5.87 14.49
C GLU A 130 6.39 -6.28 15.88
N VAL A 131 6.31 -5.30 16.77
CA VAL A 131 5.90 -5.47 18.16
C VAL A 131 4.53 -6.14 18.28
N LEU A 132 3.61 -5.92 17.33
CA LEU A 132 2.30 -6.55 17.34
C LEU A 132 2.37 -8.04 17.02
N PHE A 133 3.28 -8.43 16.13
CA PHE A 133 3.51 -9.83 15.78
C PHE A 133 4.22 -10.57 16.92
N GLU A 134 5.24 -9.95 17.53
CA GLU A 134 5.98 -10.52 18.66
C GLU A 134 5.09 -10.78 19.89
N LYS A 135 4.11 -9.91 20.12
CA LYS A 135 3.14 -10.05 21.21
C LYS A 135 1.90 -10.86 20.85
N GLU A 136 1.82 -11.40 19.64
CA GLU A 136 0.65 -12.11 19.12
C GLU A 136 -0.64 -11.27 19.19
N GLU A 137 -0.52 -9.95 19.08
CA GLU A 137 -1.63 -8.99 19.20
C GLU A 137 -2.38 -8.79 17.89
N VAL A 138 -1.85 -9.29 16.76
CA VAL A 138 -2.53 -9.22 15.46
C VAL A 138 -3.65 -10.26 15.38
N LYS A 139 -4.89 -9.78 15.37
CA LYS A 139 -6.08 -10.61 15.28
C LYS A 139 -6.35 -11.08 13.86
N SER A 140 -6.20 -10.18 12.90
CA SER A 140 -6.43 -10.48 11.49
C SER A 140 -5.77 -9.48 10.56
N ALA A 141 -5.34 -9.95 9.39
CA ALA A 141 -4.98 -9.12 8.26
C ALA A 141 -6.02 -9.26 7.15
N LEU A 142 -6.32 -8.14 6.49
CA LEU A 142 -6.91 -8.13 5.16
C LEU A 142 -5.88 -7.54 4.21
N VAL A 143 -5.52 -8.31 3.18
CA VAL A 143 -4.57 -7.91 2.16
C VAL A 143 -5.26 -7.89 0.81
N GLY A 144 -5.00 -6.84 0.02
CA GLY A 144 -5.59 -6.69 -1.30
C GLY A 144 -4.67 -5.94 -2.25
N PRO A 145 -4.46 -6.43 -3.48
CA PRO A 145 -3.81 -5.62 -4.51
C PRO A 145 -4.72 -4.45 -4.89
N VAL A 146 -4.13 -3.30 -5.14
CA VAL A 146 -4.78 -2.18 -5.84
C VAL A 146 -4.53 -2.30 -7.34
N GLY A 147 -3.36 -2.82 -7.69
CA GLY A 147 -2.91 -3.08 -9.05
C GLY A 147 -1.45 -2.66 -9.25
N ILE A 148 -0.90 -2.95 -10.43
CA ILE A 148 0.41 -2.42 -10.83
C ILE A 148 0.31 -0.91 -11.06
N SER A 149 1.00 -0.14 -10.23
CA SER A 149 1.28 1.26 -10.51
C SER A 149 2.61 1.34 -11.23
N ILE A 150 2.62 2.03 -12.35
CA ILE A 150 3.85 2.50 -12.96
C ILE A 150 4.11 3.88 -12.37
N PRO A 151 5.20 4.07 -11.60
CA PRO A 151 5.57 5.40 -11.15
C PRO A 151 5.84 6.25 -12.38
N PHE A 152 4.88 7.11 -12.70
CA PHE A 152 4.87 8.02 -13.85
C PHE A 152 4.84 7.31 -15.21
N SER A 153 3.74 7.50 -15.95
CA SER A 153 3.70 7.22 -17.39
C SER A 153 4.95 7.81 -18.05
N GLY A 154 5.78 6.98 -18.67
CA GLY A 154 7.07 7.47 -19.19
C GLY A 154 8.14 6.42 -19.47
N PHE A 155 7.79 5.14 -19.63
CA PHE A 155 8.82 4.17 -20.01
C PHE A 155 9.39 4.48 -21.41
N PRO A 156 10.72 4.58 -21.56
CA PRO A 156 11.35 4.67 -22.88
C PRO A 156 10.88 3.50 -23.73
N SER A 157 10.60 3.70 -25.02
CA SER A 157 10.29 2.59 -25.92
C SER A 157 11.51 1.68 -26.12
N GLY A 158 11.31 0.37 -26.20
CA GLY A 158 12.34 -0.59 -26.61
C GLY A 158 13.00 -1.40 -25.50
N TRP A 159 12.51 -1.32 -24.26
CA TRP A 159 12.87 -2.24 -23.18
C TRP A 159 12.39 -3.66 -23.48
N LYS A 160 13.14 -4.63 -23.00
CA LYS A 160 12.73 -6.03 -22.90
C LYS A 160 11.82 -6.24 -21.69
N PHE A 161 11.13 -7.37 -21.65
CA PHE A 161 10.20 -7.69 -20.57
C PHE A 161 10.88 -7.61 -19.19
N GLU A 162 12.11 -8.10 -19.06
CA GLU A 162 12.83 -8.11 -17.78
C GLU A 162 13.22 -6.71 -17.30
N GLU A 163 13.61 -5.83 -18.23
CA GLU A 163 13.93 -4.42 -17.95
C GLU A 163 12.66 -3.66 -17.56
N PHE A 164 11.57 -3.89 -18.29
CA PHE A 164 10.26 -3.35 -17.96
C PHE A 164 9.76 -3.85 -16.61
N ALA A 165 9.85 -5.16 -16.35
CA ALA A 165 9.40 -5.80 -15.12
C ALA A 165 10.05 -5.15 -13.91
N MET A 166 11.37 -5.06 -13.88
CA MET A 166 12.13 -4.43 -12.79
C MET A 166 11.67 -2.98 -12.47
N HIS A 167 11.17 -2.24 -13.46
CA HIS A 167 10.75 -0.84 -13.30
C HIS A 167 9.24 -0.66 -13.14
N ALA A 168 8.43 -1.57 -13.70
CA ALA A 168 6.98 -1.61 -13.57
C ALA A 168 6.54 -2.34 -12.29
N GLU A 169 7.43 -3.08 -11.63
CA GLU A 169 7.21 -3.83 -10.38
C GLU A 169 6.97 -2.92 -9.16
N THR A 170 5.95 -2.05 -9.22
CA THR A 170 5.34 -1.52 -8.00
C THR A 170 3.88 -1.92 -7.95
N ILE A 171 3.62 -3.10 -7.42
CA ILE A 171 2.26 -3.46 -6.99
C ILE A 171 1.89 -2.51 -5.86
N MET A 172 0.84 -1.74 -6.06
CA MET A 172 0.21 -0.99 -4.98
C MET A 172 -0.62 -1.96 -4.16
N CYS A 173 -0.41 -1.97 -2.86
CA CYS A 173 -1.03 -2.88 -1.92
C CYS A 173 -1.88 -2.12 -0.90
N LEU A 174 -2.94 -2.77 -0.46
CA LEU A 174 -3.72 -2.41 0.71
C LEU A 174 -3.56 -3.49 1.76
N LEU A 175 -3.14 -3.09 2.96
CA LEU A 175 -3.10 -3.96 4.12
C LEU A 175 -3.88 -3.30 5.26
N PHE A 176 -4.79 -4.05 5.86
CA PHE A 176 -5.48 -3.67 7.10
C PHE A 176 -5.10 -4.67 8.19
N LEU A 177 -4.47 -4.20 9.26
CA LEU A 177 -4.11 -4.99 10.43
C LEU A 177 -5.00 -4.62 11.61
N ALA A 178 -5.81 -5.56 12.06
CA ALA A 178 -6.57 -5.41 13.29
C ALA A 178 -5.76 -5.96 14.47
N SER A 179 -5.54 -5.12 15.50
CA SER A 179 -4.93 -5.52 16.76
C SER A 179 -5.98 -5.83 17.83
N ASN A 180 -5.57 -6.55 18.88
CA ASN A 180 -6.40 -6.79 20.06
C ASN A 180 -6.63 -5.51 20.88
N ASP A 181 -5.60 -4.67 20.99
CA ASP A 181 -5.64 -3.39 21.70
C ASP A 181 -5.82 -2.20 20.75
N LYS A 182 -6.27 -1.06 21.32
CA LYS A 182 -6.43 0.20 20.57
C LYS A 182 -5.08 0.90 20.43
N ASP A 183 -4.67 1.14 19.19
CA ASP A 183 -3.43 1.82 18.78
C ASP A 183 -2.17 1.52 19.65
N PRO A 184 -1.78 0.24 19.87
CA PRO A 184 -0.57 -0.11 20.61
C PRO A 184 0.75 0.45 20.04
N LEU A 185 0.77 0.91 18.79
CA LEU A 185 1.95 1.46 18.12
C LEU A 185 2.05 2.99 18.21
N ASP A 186 1.03 3.67 18.76
CA ASP A 186 0.96 5.13 18.86
C ASP A 186 1.27 5.83 17.53
N PHE A 187 0.54 5.43 16.47
CA PHE A 187 0.75 6.00 15.13
C PHE A 187 0.52 7.52 15.09
N GLU A 188 -0.31 8.04 15.98
CA GLU A 188 -0.49 9.49 16.15
C GLU A 188 0.80 10.15 16.67
N GLY A 189 1.44 9.58 17.70
CA GLY A 189 2.74 10.05 18.19
C GLY A 189 3.79 10.02 17.08
N LEU A 190 3.89 8.91 16.35
CA LEU A 190 4.84 8.75 15.23
C LEU A 190 4.62 9.77 14.10
N ALA A 191 3.36 10.09 13.79
CA ALA A 191 3.03 11.10 12.78
C ALA A 191 3.46 12.51 13.23
N ILE A 192 3.27 12.85 14.51
CA ILE A 192 3.68 14.15 15.08
C ILE A 192 5.21 14.29 15.09
N GLU A 193 5.93 13.22 15.45
CA GLU A 193 7.40 13.20 15.42
C GLU A 193 7.93 13.45 14.00
N ALA A 194 7.36 12.76 13.00
CA ALA A 194 7.77 12.92 11.60
C ALA A 194 7.51 14.33 11.03
N GLU A 195 6.53 15.07 11.56
CA GLU A 195 6.29 16.48 11.19
C GLU A 195 7.21 17.47 11.90
N THR A 196 7.84 17.06 13.00
CA THR A 196 8.71 17.91 13.83
C THR A 196 10.20 17.64 13.63
N GLU A 197 10.57 16.57 12.92
CA GLU A 197 11.94 16.37 12.45
C GLU A 197 12.33 17.54 11.53
N PRO A 198 13.40 18.30 11.86
CA PRO A 198 13.87 19.35 10.98
C PRO A 198 14.38 18.74 9.68
N ASP A 199 14.01 19.33 8.55
CA ASP A 199 14.59 19.01 7.25
C ASP A 199 16.12 19.12 7.37
N SER A 200 16.79 17.97 7.42
CA SER A 200 18.26 17.90 7.56
C SER A 200 19.02 18.55 6.39
N ASP A 201 18.32 19.00 5.36
CA ASP A 201 18.85 19.74 4.22
C ASP A 201 18.78 21.28 4.40
N ALA A 202 18.06 21.80 5.39
CA ALA A 202 17.92 23.24 5.62
C ALA A 202 19.16 23.90 6.27
N ASP A 203 20.08 23.12 6.85
CA ASP A 203 21.28 23.63 7.55
C ASP A 203 22.51 23.80 6.64
N SER A 204 22.39 23.51 5.34
CA SER A 204 23.54 23.63 4.41
C SER A 204 23.65 25.00 3.69
N ASP A 205 22.70 25.91 3.90
CA ASP A 205 22.71 27.26 3.27
C ASP A 205 23.24 28.39 4.16
N PHE A 206 23.68 28.12 5.40
CA PHE A 206 24.22 29.15 6.31
C PHE A 206 25.75 29.24 6.39
N LEU A 207 26.48 28.56 5.50
CA LEU A 207 27.94 28.71 5.36
C LEU A 207 28.34 29.06 3.92
N ARG A 208 28.04 30.29 3.49
CA ARG A 208 28.75 30.96 2.39
C ARG A 208 29.02 32.43 2.70
#